data_AF-A0A246RKA5-F1
#
_entry.id   AF-A0A246RKA5-F1
#
_cell.length_a   1.000
_cell.length_b   1.000
_cell.length_c   1.000
_cell.angle_alpha   90.00
_cell.angle_beta   90.00
_cell.angle_gamma   90.00
#
_symmetry.space_group_name_H-M   'P 1'
#
loop_
_entity.id
_entity.type
_entity.pdbx_description
1 polymer ?
#
loop_
_entity_poly.entity_id
_entity_poly.type
_entity_poly.pdbx_seq_one_letter_code
_entity_poly.pdbx_strand_id
1 'polypeptide(L)'
;MLDDALRGLARHAGQTGRLATVAEVRRRGDHRRRRRHVATAAVGVVVLGALGTGFAVARLAGPPQATVPVGPPATTSAPPTATPSTGPTPRTPATDGSTSGATGATPGTPQGSATADPLRLGQRRYALVRSAAAEGAVSLLDDGRLGEVDGDEGRSLFVFVPQGSGTYLVRTAEPDADGDLACWQVRSSGSQPLTVAGAPCEPTEPRQLFSIAVDGTAGGQRTYAISNNSAYLQFSSRRGLILEELGDAPLTTVFRFVDNGPAPQG
;
A
#
# COMPACT_ATOMS: atom_id res chain seq x y z
N MET A 1 42.45 -27.55 18.15
CA MET A 1 42.08 -26.11 18.17
C MET A 1 40.61 -25.90 17.80
N LEU A 2 40.15 -26.26 16.59
CA LEU A 2 38.74 -26.07 16.20
C LEU A 2 37.78 -27.01 16.97
N ASP A 3 38.19 -28.26 17.20
CA ASP A 3 37.36 -29.24 17.93
C ASP A 3 37.15 -28.91 19.41
N ASP A 4 38.08 -28.19 20.03
CA ASP A 4 37.95 -27.74 21.42
C ASP A 4 37.03 -26.52 21.52
N ALA A 5 37.08 -25.62 20.52
CA ALA A 5 36.14 -24.52 20.42
C ALA A 5 34.70 -25.03 20.21
N LEU A 6 34.52 -26.05 19.37
CA LEU A 6 33.21 -26.67 19.13
C LEU A 6 32.69 -27.43 20.36
N ARG A 7 33.56 -28.15 21.10
CA ARG A 7 33.16 -28.78 22.38
C ARG A 7 32.83 -27.76 23.46
N GLY A 8 33.51 -26.61 23.48
CA GLY A 8 33.19 -25.51 24.38
C GLY A 8 31.79 -24.94 24.11
N LEU A 9 31.46 -24.70 22.84
CA LEU A 9 30.16 -24.19 22.41
C LEU A 9 29.02 -25.17 22.70
N ALA A 10 29.24 -26.47 22.48
CA ALA A 10 28.23 -27.51 22.74
C ALA A 10 27.91 -27.64 24.25
N ARG A 11 28.91 -27.54 25.13
CA ARG A 11 28.67 -27.54 26.59
C ARG A 11 27.96 -26.28 27.06
N HIS A 12 28.25 -25.13 26.45
CA HIS A 12 27.60 -23.87 26.81
C HIS A 12 26.12 -23.86 26.37
N ALA A 13 25.82 -24.37 25.17
CA ALA A 13 24.45 -24.49 24.69
C ALA A 13 23.59 -25.44 25.53
N GLY A 14 24.17 -26.51 26.08
CA GLY A 14 23.48 -27.44 26.99
C GLY A 14 23.15 -26.84 28.37
N GLN A 15 23.91 -25.85 28.85
CA GLN A 15 23.67 -25.19 30.14
C GLN A 15 22.67 -24.03 30.05
N THR A 16 22.54 -23.38 28.89
CA THR A 16 21.59 -22.27 28.68
C THR A 16 20.26 -22.69 28.05
N GLY A 17 20.09 -23.99 27.75
CA GLY A 17 18.94 -24.57 27.06
C GLY A 17 17.64 -24.68 27.88
N ARG A 18 17.32 -23.70 28.74
CA ARG A 18 15.94 -23.55 29.22
C ARG A 18 15.23 -22.56 28.31
N LEU A 19 14.45 -23.09 27.38
CA LEU A 19 13.49 -22.29 26.62
C LEU A 19 12.67 -21.47 27.62
N ALA A 20 12.72 -20.15 27.47
CA ALA A 20 11.95 -19.23 28.28
C ALA A 20 10.48 -19.68 28.21
N THR A 21 9.87 -19.96 29.37
CA THR A 21 8.48 -20.37 29.42
C THR A 21 7.61 -19.29 28.76
N VAL A 22 6.46 -19.66 28.19
CA VAL A 22 5.55 -18.71 27.53
C VAL A 22 5.20 -17.52 28.45
N ALA A 23 5.17 -17.75 29.77
CA ALA A 23 5.00 -16.71 30.78
C ALA A 23 6.15 -15.70 30.81
N GLU A 24 7.40 -16.15 30.65
CA GLU A 24 8.60 -15.30 30.59
C GLU A 24 8.61 -14.44 29.31
N VAL A 25 8.15 -15.00 28.18
CA VAL A 25 8.00 -14.28 26.91
C VAL A 25 6.91 -13.21 27.02
N ARG A 26 5.74 -13.53 27.59
CA ARG A 26 4.68 -12.55 27.88
C ARG A 26 5.17 -11.45 28.84
N ARG A 27 5.89 -11.83 29.90
CA ARG A 27 6.45 -10.88 30.89
C ARG A 27 7.43 -9.89 30.24
N ARG A 28 8.27 -10.34 29.30
CA ARG A 28 9.15 -9.44 28.52
C ARG A 28 8.38 -8.53 27.58
N GLY A 29 7.33 -9.04 26.93
CA GLY A 29 6.44 -8.24 26.08
C GLY A 29 5.76 -7.12 26.86
N ASP A 30 5.18 -7.44 28.00
CA ASP A 30 4.48 -6.48 28.87
C ASP A 30 5.42 -5.43 29.45
N HIS A 31 6.65 -5.82 29.81
CA HIS A 31 7.62 -4.86 30.35
C HIS A 31 8.09 -3.84 29.29
N ARG A 32 8.17 -4.26 28.01
CA ARG A 32 8.48 -3.35 26.89
C ARG A 32 7.31 -2.41 26.58
N ARG A 33 6.07 -2.90 26.58
CA ARG A 33 4.86 -2.05 26.42
C ARG A 33 4.78 -0.99 27.54
N ARG A 34 4.99 -1.37 28.81
CA ARG A 34 4.96 -0.43 29.93
C ARG A 34 6.04 0.65 29.86
N ARG A 35 7.26 0.32 29.39
CA ARG A 35 8.32 1.34 29.21
C ARG A 35 7.98 2.36 28.13
N ARG A 36 7.22 1.97 27.10
CA ARG A 36 6.79 2.90 26.03
C ARG A 36 5.68 3.86 26.50
N HIS A 37 4.76 3.42 27.36
CA HIS A 37 3.74 4.32 27.94
C HIS A 37 4.30 5.33 28.96
N VAL A 38 5.41 5.01 29.63
CA VAL A 38 6.06 5.96 30.55
C VAL A 38 6.85 7.03 29.78
N ALA A 39 7.34 6.73 28.57
CA ALA A 39 8.07 7.69 27.75
C ALA A 39 7.17 8.77 27.12
N THR A 40 5.88 8.50 26.89
CA THR A 40 4.92 9.48 26.33
C THR A 40 4.26 10.39 27.38
N ALA A 41 4.39 10.10 28.67
CA ALA A 41 3.87 10.98 29.74
C ALA A 41 4.86 12.10 30.16
N ALA A 42 6.12 12.07 29.73
CA ALA A 42 7.16 12.99 30.18
C ALA A 42 7.43 14.21 29.26
N VAL A 43 6.77 14.31 28.10
CA VAL A 43 6.95 15.45 27.16
C VAL A 43 5.79 16.45 27.22
N GLY A 44 4.70 16.15 27.92
CA GLY A 44 3.47 16.97 27.93
C GLY A 44 3.24 17.89 29.14
N VAL A 45 4.23 18.17 30.01
CA VAL A 45 4.00 18.90 31.28
C VAL A 45 4.97 20.07 31.57
N VAL A 46 5.82 20.54 30.63
CA VAL A 46 6.85 21.56 30.95
C VAL A 46 6.74 22.89 30.16
N VAL A 47 5.55 23.32 29.71
CA VAL A 47 5.41 24.66 29.07
C VAL A 47 4.34 25.57 29.70
N LEU A 48 3.81 25.25 30.88
CA LEU A 48 2.94 26.18 31.61
C LEU A 48 3.50 26.47 33.00
N GLY A 49 4.44 27.39 33.07
CA GLY A 49 4.88 27.93 34.35
C GLY A 49 6.10 28.84 34.28
N ALA A 50 5.94 30.08 33.83
CA ALA A 50 6.65 31.23 34.41
C ALA A 50 6.14 32.57 33.84
N LEU A 51 5.45 33.33 34.71
CA LEU A 51 5.51 34.80 34.89
C LEU A 51 5.10 35.70 33.69
N GLY A 52 4.20 36.67 33.79
CA GLY A 52 3.63 37.38 34.94
C GLY A 52 3.36 38.85 34.53
N THR A 53 2.24 39.39 35.01
CA THR A 53 1.89 40.82 35.20
C THR A 53 1.79 41.79 34.02
N GLY A 54 0.56 42.31 33.83
CA GLY A 54 0.32 43.75 33.74
C GLY A 54 -0.12 44.30 32.38
N PHE A 55 -1.44 44.50 32.18
CA PHE A 55 -2.11 45.82 32.18
C PHE A 55 -3.56 45.64 31.75
N ALA A 56 -4.48 46.07 32.61
CA ALA A 56 -5.89 46.22 32.29
C ALA A 56 -6.10 47.53 31.50
N VAL A 57 -6.79 47.47 30.37
CA VAL A 57 -7.65 48.55 29.89
C VAL A 57 -8.87 47.93 29.21
N ALA A 58 -10.03 48.17 29.80
CA ALA A 58 -11.33 47.88 29.23
C ALA A 58 -11.57 48.66 27.93
N ARG A 59 -12.24 48.05 26.94
CA ARG A 59 -13.23 48.75 26.10
C ARG A 59 -14.36 47.80 25.70
N LEU A 60 -15.56 48.14 26.19
CA LEU A 60 -16.83 47.83 25.56
C LEU A 60 -16.85 48.47 24.15
N ALA A 61 -17.20 47.68 23.13
CA ALA A 61 -17.96 48.15 21.96
C ALA A 61 -18.47 46.93 21.18
N GLY A 62 -19.79 46.88 20.99
CA GLY A 62 -20.48 45.91 20.15
C GLY A 62 -20.27 46.12 18.65
N PRO A 63 -20.95 45.31 17.81
CA PRO A 63 -20.47 44.88 16.50
C PRO A 63 -20.92 45.79 15.35
N PRO A 64 -20.26 45.68 14.19
CA PRO A 64 -20.97 45.83 12.92
C PRO A 64 -20.90 44.55 12.08
N GLN A 65 -22.08 44.19 11.58
CA GLN A 65 -22.34 43.20 10.55
C GLN A 65 -21.51 43.53 9.30
N ALA A 66 -20.78 42.53 8.77
CA ALA A 66 -20.16 42.61 7.46
C ALA A 66 -20.96 41.75 6.48
N THR A 67 -21.70 42.44 5.62
CA THR A 67 -22.39 41.94 4.44
C THR A 67 -21.39 41.32 3.45
N VAL A 68 -21.64 40.08 3.03
CA VAL A 68 -20.90 39.43 1.94
C VAL A 68 -21.51 39.86 0.60
N PRO A 69 -20.74 40.38 -0.35
CA PRO A 69 -21.25 40.79 -1.66
C PRO A 69 -21.46 39.58 -2.59
N VAL A 70 -22.63 39.57 -3.23
CA VAL A 70 -23.00 38.71 -4.36
C VAL A 70 -22.23 39.18 -5.60
N GLY A 71 -21.53 38.25 -6.26
CA GLY A 71 -20.85 38.46 -7.55
C GLY A 71 -21.49 37.64 -8.69
N PRO A 72 -21.51 38.15 -9.94
CA PRO A 72 -22.40 37.72 -11.02
C PRO A 72 -22.00 36.41 -11.74
N PRO A 73 -22.95 35.77 -12.47
CA PRO A 73 -22.68 34.56 -13.24
C PRO A 73 -21.87 34.86 -14.51
N ALA A 74 -20.71 34.23 -14.66
CA ALA A 74 -19.94 34.26 -15.89
C ALA A 74 -20.32 33.05 -16.78
N THR A 75 -20.81 33.38 -17.97
CA THR A 75 -21.06 32.54 -19.13
C THR A 75 -19.80 31.78 -19.57
N THR A 76 -19.92 30.49 -19.94
CA THR A 76 -18.92 29.86 -20.82
C THR A 76 -19.57 28.93 -21.83
N SER A 77 -19.21 29.26 -23.07
CA SER A 77 -19.34 28.70 -24.41
C SER A 77 -19.65 27.22 -24.62
N ALA A 78 -20.44 27.02 -25.67
CA ALA A 78 -20.76 25.77 -26.35
C ALA A 78 -19.53 24.97 -26.85
N PRO A 79 -19.64 23.64 -26.95
CA PRO A 79 -18.71 22.83 -27.73
C PRO A 79 -19.09 22.78 -29.22
N PRO A 80 -18.11 22.79 -30.14
CA PRO A 80 -18.35 22.57 -31.56
C PRO A 80 -18.65 21.09 -31.88
N THR A 81 -19.64 20.90 -32.74
CA THR A 81 -19.97 19.64 -33.44
C THR A 81 -18.89 19.35 -34.49
N ALA A 82 -18.27 18.18 -34.43
CA ALA A 82 -17.47 17.64 -35.55
C ALA A 82 -17.96 16.24 -35.93
N THR A 83 -18.29 16.14 -37.20
CA THR A 83 -18.90 15.04 -37.97
C THR A 83 -17.94 13.85 -38.17
N PRO A 84 -18.45 12.61 -38.27
CA PRO A 84 -17.64 11.41 -38.55
C PRO A 84 -17.23 11.35 -40.03
N SER A 85 -16.00 10.90 -40.31
CA SER A 85 -15.59 10.48 -41.65
C SER A 85 -15.39 8.98 -41.69
N THR A 86 -16.27 8.33 -42.42
CA THR A 86 -16.20 6.96 -42.93
C THR A 86 -15.16 6.88 -44.06
N GLY A 87 -14.50 5.73 -44.18
CA GLY A 87 -13.64 5.42 -45.32
C GLY A 87 -13.11 3.98 -45.27
N PRO A 88 -13.73 3.03 -45.98
CA PRO A 88 -13.27 1.65 -46.06
C PRO A 88 -12.21 1.49 -47.15
N THR A 89 -11.25 0.59 -46.97
CA THR A 89 -10.50 0.03 -48.10
C THR A 89 -10.21 -1.45 -47.88
N PRO A 90 -10.80 -2.35 -48.69
CA PRO A 90 -10.40 -3.74 -48.76
C PRO A 90 -9.28 -3.92 -49.78
N ARG A 91 -8.26 -4.73 -49.45
CA ARG A 91 -7.37 -5.35 -50.44
C ARG A 91 -7.26 -6.85 -50.18
N THR A 92 -7.65 -7.60 -51.20
CA THR A 92 -7.59 -9.04 -51.41
C THR A 92 -6.19 -9.46 -51.94
N PRO A 93 -5.89 -10.74 -52.26
CA PRO A 93 -4.69 -11.44 -51.79
C PRO A 93 -3.68 -11.77 -52.92
N ALA A 94 -2.48 -12.20 -52.54
CA ALA A 94 -1.54 -12.97 -53.38
C ALA A 94 -0.68 -13.82 -52.42
N THR A 95 -0.78 -15.16 -52.44
CA THR A 95 -0.09 -16.12 -53.33
C THR A 95 1.38 -16.35 -52.97
N ASP A 96 1.61 -17.52 -52.36
CA ASP A 96 2.74 -18.44 -52.38
C ASP A 96 4.20 -17.96 -52.56
N GLY A 97 5.06 -18.42 -51.66
CA GLY A 97 6.52 -18.38 -51.80
C GLY A 97 7.26 -19.02 -50.62
N SER A 98 7.56 -20.31 -50.76
CA SER A 98 8.38 -21.14 -49.86
C SER A 98 9.85 -20.68 -49.83
N THR A 99 10.51 -20.57 -48.66
CA THR A 99 11.95 -20.89 -48.47
C THR A 99 12.33 -20.98 -46.97
N SER A 100 13.07 -22.02 -46.62
CA SER A 100 13.68 -22.31 -45.31
C SER A 100 14.77 -21.31 -44.87
N GLY A 101 14.84 -21.10 -43.55
CA GLY A 101 16.10 -21.06 -42.80
C GLY A 101 16.67 -19.69 -42.43
N ALA A 102 16.54 -19.29 -41.16
CA ALA A 102 17.59 -18.57 -40.42
C ALA A 102 17.24 -18.50 -38.92
N THR A 103 18.17 -19.02 -38.12
CA THR A 103 18.20 -19.00 -36.66
C THR A 103 18.29 -17.55 -36.15
N GLY A 104 17.22 -17.04 -35.53
CA GLY A 104 17.21 -15.75 -34.85
C GLY A 104 16.54 -15.93 -33.48
N ALA A 105 17.33 -15.90 -32.42
CA ALA A 105 16.86 -16.02 -31.05
C ALA A 105 15.99 -14.80 -30.68
N THR A 106 14.69 -15.03 -30.58
CA THR A 106 13.76 -14.08 -29.96
C THR A 106 14.03 -14.05 -28.46
N PRO A 107 14.12 -12.87 -27.81
CA PRO A 107 14.12 -12.79 -26.35
C PRO A 107 12.81 -13.38 -25.84
N GLY A 108 12.90 -14.52 -25.16
CA GLY A 108 11.74 -15.17 -24.57
C GLY A 108 11.13 -14.25 -23.53
N THR A 109 9.93 -13.74 -23.83
CA THR A 109 9.00 -13.29 -22.80
C THR A 109 8.83 -14.47 -21.82
N PRO A 110 9.03 -14.30 -20.51
CA PRO A 110 8.76 -15.38 -19.57
C PRO A 110 7.24 -15.60 -19.58
N GLN A 111 6.81 -16.56 -20.40
CA GLN A 111 5.46 -17.08 -20.35
C GLN A 111 5.41 -17.95 -19.10
N GLY A 112 5.25 -17.28 -17.95
CA GLY A 112 5.13 -17.92 -16.66
C GLY A 112 3.95 -18.87 -16.69
N SER A 113 4.25 -20.16 -16.80
CA SER A 113 3.30 -21.22 -16.50
C SER A 113 2.65 -20.90 -15.16
N ALA A 114 1.33 -21.08 -15.08
CA ALA A 114 0.52 -20.92 -13.89
C ALA A 114 1.05 -21.80 -12.76
N THR A 115 2.09 -21.30 -12.11
CA THR A 115 2.67 -21.86 -10.90
C THR A 115 1.60 -21.62 -9.86
N ALA A 116 1.14 -22.71 -9.21
CA ALA A 116 0.17 -22.63 -8.11
C ALA A 116 0.45 -21.40 -7.27
N ASP A 117 -0.53 -20.50 -7.15
CA ASP A 117 -0.35 -19.22 -6.48
C ASP A 117 0.19 -19.47 -5.06
N PRO A 118 1.47 -19.18 -4.81
CA PRO A 118 2.10 -19.53 -3.54
C PRO A 118 1.56 -18.65 -2.41
N LEU A 119 0.98 -17.50 -2.74
CA LEU A 119 0.27 -16.65 -1.81
C LEU A 119 -1.17 -17.09 -1.58
N ARG A 120 -1.71 -18.09 -2.29
CA ARG A 120 -3.10 -18.54 -2.10
C ARG A 120 -4.09 -17.36 -2.01
N LEU A 121 -3.93 -16.37 -2.89
CA LEU A 121 -4.69 -15.12 -2.86
C LEU A 121 -6.19 -15.44 -2.91
N GLY A 122 -6.98 -14.63 -2.19
CA GLY A 122 -8.40 -14.85 -1.97
C GLY A 122 -8.73 -15.80 -0.80
N GLN A 123 -7.80 -16.67 -0.39
CA GLN A 123 -8.03 -17.62 0.72
C GLN A 123 -7.40 -17.15 2.04
N ARG A 124 -6.49 -16.19 1.98
CA ARG A 124 -5.68 -15.72 3.10
C ARG A 124 -5.78 -14.21 3.23
N ARG A 125 -5.56 -13.70 4.43
CA ARG A 125 -5.43 -12.26 4.70
C ARG A 125 -3.97 -11.91 4.97
N TYR A 126 -3.56 -10.73 4.53
CA TYR A 126 -2.17 -10.31 4.49
C TYR A 126 -1.98 -8.92 5.09
N ALA A 127 -0.93 -8.77 5.90
CA ALA A 127 -0.30 -7.48 6.11
C ALA A 127 0.75 -7.26 5.02
N LEU A 128 0.85 -6.06 4.48
CA LEU A 128 1.83 -5.71 3.46
C LEU A 128 2.93 -4.89 4.10
N VAL A 129 4.17 -5.35 3.99
CA VAL A 129 5.34 -4.67 4.56
C VAL A 129 6.30 -4.36 3.44
N ARG A 130 6.65 -3.10 3.25
CA ARG A 130 7.65 -2.71 2.25
C ARG A 130 8.99 -3.38 2.60
N SER A 131 9.69 -3.92 1.61
CA SER A 131 10.91 -4.71 1.83
C SER A 131 12.02 -3.89 2.51
N ALA A 132 12.11 -2.60 2.18
CA ALA A 132 13.06 -1.66 2.75
C ALA A 132 12.59 -1.02 4.08
N ALA A 133 11.35 -1.26 4.51
CA ALA A 133 10.84 -0.77 5.79
C ALA A 133 11.24 -1.69 6.94
N ALA A 134 11.60 -1.10 8.07
CA ALA A 134 11.97 -1.85 9.27
C ALA A 134 10.74 -2.36 10.04
N GLU A 135 9.74 -1.51 10.26
CA GLU A 135 8.57 -1.81 11.12
C GLU A 135 7.22 -1.38 10.52
N GLY A 136 7.21 -0.62 9.41
CA GLY A 136 5.99 -0.08 8.81
C GLY A 136 5.18 -1.07 7.98
N ALA A 137 3.86 -1.12 8.21
CA ALA A 137 2.90 -1.86 7.42
C ALA A 137 1.99 -0.92 6.63
N VAL A 138 1.54 -1.36 5.45
CA VAL A 138 0.52 -0.65 4.68
C VAL A 138 -0.80 -0.72 5.44
N SER A 139 -1.48 0.41 5.56
CA SER A 139 -2.79 0.53 6.18
C SER A 139 -3.72 1.44 5.38
N LEU A 140 -5.00 1.10 5.36
CA LEU A 140 -6.06 2.00 4.93
C LEU A 140 -6.52 2.80 6.15
N LEU A 141 -6.12 4.08 6.19
CA LEU A 141 -6.36 5.00 7.29
C LEU A 141 -7.83 5.43 7.39
N ASP A 142 -8.18 6.05 8.51
CA ASP A 142 -9.54 6.52 8.79
C ASP A 142 -9.96 7.70 7.90
N ASP A 143 -8.99 8.47 7.38
CA ASP A 143 -9.23 9.50 6.36
C ASP A 143 -9.49 8.90 4.95
N GLY A 144 -9.53 7.57 4.86
CA GLY A 144 -9.76 6.81 3.64
C GLY A 144 -8.54 6.69 2.73
N ARG A 145 -7.36 7.21 3.12
CA ARG A 145 -6.15 7.11 2.30
C ARG A 145 -5.32 5.89 2.65
N LEU A 146 -4.56 5.39 1.68
CA LEU A 146 -3.55 4.38 1.92
C LEU A 146 -2.25 5.02 2.45
N GLY A 147 -1.68 4.47 3.52
CA GLY A 147 -0.46 4.93 4.14
C GLY A 147 0.41 3.79 4.66
N GLU A 148 1.61 4.11 5.13
CA GLU A 148 2.46 3.20 5.90
C GLU A 148 2.44 3.65 7.37
N VAL A 149 2.21 2.72 8.29
CA VAL A 149 2.08 2.98 9.73
C VAL A 149 2.90 1.97 10.53
N ASP A 150 3.44 2.41 11.66
CA ASP A 150 4.24 1.56 12.56
C ASP A 150 3.39 0.85 13.64
N GLY A 151 2.09 1.19 13.73
CA GLY A 151 1.16 0.71 14.74
C GLY A 151 -0.06 -0.02 14.19
N ASP A 152 -1.18 0.14 14.90
CA ASP A 152 -2.48 -0.43 14.59
C ASP A 152 -3.46 0.60 14.01
N GLU A 153 -2.95 1.73 13.50
CA GLU A 153 -3.78 2.76 12.89
C GLU A 153 -4.44 2.26 11.60
N GLY A 154 -5.74 2.50 11.47
CA GLY A 154 -6.54 2.10 10.31
C GLY A 154 -6.68 0.58 10.16
N ARG A 155 -6.82 0.13 8.92
CA ARG A 155 -7.01 -1.29 8.57
C ARG A 155 -5.81 -1.79 7.77
N SER A 156 -4.96 -2.61 8.39
CA SER A 156 -3.68 -3.08 7.82
C SER A 156 -3.70 -4.51 7.28
N LEU A 157 -4.83 -5.21 7.42
CA LEU A 157 -5.02 -6.55 6.87
C LEU A 157 -5.89 -6.50 5.62
N PHE A 158 -5.43 -7.14 4.55
CA PHE A 158 -6.09 -7.15 3.25
C PHE A 158 -6.31 -8.55 2.71
N VAL A 159 -7.39 -8.71 1.93
CA VAL A 159 -7.69 -9.91 1.15
C VAL A 159 -7.66 -9.53 -0.33
N PHE A 160 -6.89 -10.28 -1.11
CA PHE A 160 -6.75 -10.08 -2.55
C PHE A 160 -7.73 -10.98 -3.27
N VAL A 161 -8.93 -10.46 -3.57
CA VAL A 161 -10.03 -11.23 -4.15
C VAL A 161 -9.83 -11.35 -5.67
N PRO A 162 -9.60 -12.55 -6.22
CA PRO A 162 -9.34 -12.72 -7.65
C PRO A 162 -10.54 -12.28 -8.50
N GLN A 163 -10.27 -11.54 -9.58
CA GLN A 163 -11.28 -11.08 -10.55
C GLN A 163 -11.17 -11.77 -11.92
N GLY A 164 -10.19 -12.67 -12.07
CA GLY A 164 -9.79 -13.26 -13.35
C GLY A 164 -8.54 -12.60 -13.91
N SER A 165 -7.93 -13.23 -14.92
CA SER A 165 -6.76 -12.71 -15.67
C SER A 165 -5.57 -12.20 -14.83
N GLY A 166 -5.39 -12.69 -13.60
CA GLY A 166 -4.32 -12.24 -12.71
C GLY A 166 -4.54 -10.84 -12.10
N THR A 167 -5.80 -10.38 -12.09
CA THR A 167 -6.22 -9.14 -11.42
C THR A 167 -7.01 -9.44 -10.15
N TYR A 168 -6.96 -8.51 -9.21
CA TYR A 168 -7.50 -8.67 -7.86
C TYR A 168 -8.15 -7.37 -7.39
N LEU A 169 -9.28 -7.48 -6.69
CA LEU A 169 -9.69 -6.44 -5.76
C LEU A 169 -8.85 -6.57 -4.49
N VAL A 170 -8.34 -5.46 -3.97
CA VAL A 170 -7.64 -5.44 -2.68
C VAL A 170 -8.62 -4.91 -1.62
N ARG A 171 -9.27 -5.84 -0.91
CA ARG A 171 -10.30 -5.55 0.09
C ARG A 171 -9.70 -5.52 1.49
N THR A 172 -10.20 -4.67 2.39
CA THR A 172 -9.90 -4.80 3.81
C THR A 172 -10.35 -6.18 4.33
N ALA A 173 -9.60 -6.76 5.25
CA ALA A 173 -9.97 -8.04 5.87
C ALA A 173 -10.99 -7.86 7.00
N GLU A 174 -11.11 -6.65 7.53
CA GLU A 174 -12.01 -6.32 8.63
C GLU A 174 -12.86 -5.11 8.22
N PRO A 175 -14.14 -5.08 8.61
CA PRO A 175 -15.00 -3.94 8.34
C PRO A 175 -14.56 -2.72 9.16
N ASP A 176 -15.01 -1.56 8.73
CA ASP A 176 -14.90 -0.33 9.53
C ASP A 176 -15.94 -0.28 10.66
N ALA A 177 -16.01 0.88 11.35
CA ALA A 177 -16.93 1.09 12.46
C ALA A 177 -18.42 1.02 12.05
N ASP A 178 -18.71 1.28 10.78
CA ASP A 178 -20.06 1.23 10.22
C ASP A 178 -20.41 -0.17 9.69
N GLY A 179 -19.44 -1.10 9.71
CA GLY A 179 -19.61 -2.47 9.27
C GLY A 179 -19.25 -2.70 7.80
N ASP A 180 -18.71 -1.69 7.12
CA ASP A 180 -18.44 -1.75 5.68
C ASP A 180 -17.01 -2.24 5.40
N LEU A 181 -16.88 -3.04 4.34
CA LEU A 181 -15.58 -3.41 3.78
C LEU A 181 -15.23 -2.45 2.64
N ALA A 182 -13.99 -1.98 2.64
CA ALA A 182 -13.47 -1.11 1.59
C ALA A 182 -12.53 -1.86 0.66
N CYS A 183 -12.60 -1.55 -0.63
CA CYS A 183 -11.59 -1.92 -1.61
C CYS A 183 -10.69 -0.74 -1.93
N TRP A 184 -9.44 -1.03 -2.25
CA TRP A 184 -8.51 -0.03 -2.77
C TRP A 184 -9.02 0.48 -4.13
N GLN A 185 -9.00 1.80 -4.31
CA GLN A 185 -9.30 2.46 -5.57
C GLN A 185 -8.25 3.52 -5.87
N VAL A 186 -7.72 3.49 -7.09
CA VAL A 186 -6.84 4.54 -7.60
C VAL A 186 -7.62 5.84 -7.77
N ARG A 187 -7.08 6.93 -7.21
CA ARG A 187 -7.60 8.29 -7.33
C ARG A 187 -6.60 9.14 -8.11
N SER A 188 -7.11 9.85 -9.10
CA SER A 188 -6.38 10.90 -9.83
C SER A 188 -6.90 12.26 -9.39
N SER A 189 -6.00 13.19 -9.15
CA SER A 189 -6.29 14.60 -8.84
C SER A 189 -5.61 15.53 -9.85
N GLY A 190 -5.72 15.19 -11.14
CA GLY A 190 -5.16 15.97 -12.24
C GLY A 190 -3.65 15.78 -12.36
N SER A 191 -2.88 16.84 -12.10
CA SER A 191 -1.41 16.83 -12.24
C SER A 191 -0.66 16.26 -11.03
N GLN A 192 -1.37 15.87 -9.97
CA GLN A 192 -0.75 15.22 -8.83
C GLN A 192 -0.54 13.72 -9.11
N PRO A 193 0.42 13.08 -8.42
CA PRO A 193 0.59 11.63 -8.50
C PRO A 193 -0.70 10.90 -8.15
N LEU A 194 -0.87 9.72 -8.76
CA LEU A 194 -1.97 8.85 -8.42
C LEU A 194 -1.85 8.40 -6.97
N THR A 195 -2.97 8.37 -6.27
CA THR A 195 -3.05 7.90 -4.88
C THR A 195 -4.00 6.72 -4.79
N VAL A 196 -3.94 5.97 -3.69
CA VAL A 196 -4.90 4.92 -3.38
C VAL A 196 -5.76 5.37 -2.21
N ALA A 197 -7.06 5.21 -2.35
CA ALA A 197 -8.03 5.45 -1.30
C ALA A 197 -9.01 4.27 -1.17
N GLY A 198 -9.72 4.21 -0.06
CA GLY A 198 -10.83 3.29 0.13
C GLY A 198 -12.05 3.68 -0.72
N ALA A 199 -12.79 2.68 -1.16
CA ALA A 199 -14.07 2.80 -1.85
C ALA A 199 -14.92 1.55 -1.61
N PRO A 200 -16.24 1.60 -1.83
CA PRO A 200 -17.04 0.39 -1.95
C PRO A 200 -16.48 -0.54 -3.02
N CYS A 201 -16.48 -1.85 -2.75
CA CYS A 201 -15.93 -2.84 -3.66
C CYS A 201 -16.78 -3.00 -4.92
N GLU A 202 -16.19 -2.72 -6.08
CA GLU A 202 -16.83 -2.83 -7.39
C GLU A 202 -15.95 -3.67 -8.35
N PRO A 203 -16.26 -4.96 -8.56
CA PRO A 203 -15.51 -5.88 -9.43
C PRO A 203 -15.26 -5.38 -10.85
N THR A 204 -16.14 -4.53 -11.37
CA THR A 204 -16.07 -3.99 -12.73
C THR A 204 -15.35 -2.65 -12.82
N GLU A 205 -14.99 -2.02 -11.69
CA GLU A 205 -14.30 -0.73 -11.68
C GLU A 205 -12.79 -0.92 -11.95
N PRO A 206 -12.26 -0.49 -13.11
CA PRO A 206 -10.87 -0.75 -13.47
C PRO A 206 -9.86 -0.13 -12.51
N ARG A 207 -10.22 0.97 -11.82
CA ARG A 207 -9.35 1.60 -10.81
C ARG A 207 -9.27 0.80 -9.50
N GLN A 208 -10.04 -0.27 -9.35
CA GLN A 208 -9.96 -1.20 -8.21
C GLN A 208 -9.28 -2.53 -8.58
N LEU A 209 -8.92 -2.74 -9.85
CA LEU A 209 -8.30 -3.96 -10.34
C LEU A 209 -6.78 -3.88 -10.28
N PHE A 210 -6.16 -4.53 -9.29
CA PHE A 210 -4.71 -4.54 -9.11
C PHE A 210 -4.09 -5.84 -9.60
N SER A 211 -2.86 -5.75 -10.10
CA SER A 211 -2.02 -6.91 -10.43
C SER A 211 -0.92 -7.08 -9.40
N ILE A 212 -0.68 -8.33 -9.00
CA ILE A 212 0.36 -8.73 -8.04
C ILE A 212 1.37 -9.60 -8.78
N ALA A 213 2.59 -9.10 -8.94
CA ALA A 213 3.64 -9.79 -9.67
C ALA A 213 4.82 -10.09 -8.74
N VAL A 214 5.44 -11.26 -8.91
CA VAL A 214 6.71 -11.57 -8.25
C VAL A 214 7.77 -10.66 -8.86
N ASP A 215 8.48 -9.93 -8.01
CA ASP A 215 9.58 -9.06 -8.42
C ASP A 215 10.94 -9.73 -8.16
N GLY A 216 11.11 -10.35 -7.00
CA GLY A 216 12.37 -10.98 -6.64
C GLY A 216 12.37 -11.50 -5.22
N THR A 217 13.52 -11.37 -4.55
CA THR A 217 13.68 -11.74 -3.14
C THR A 217 14.52 -10.71 -2.40
N ALA A 218 14.12 -10.40 -1.17
CA ALA A 218 14.89 -9.58 -0.23
C ALA A 218 15.04 -10.35 1.10
N GLY A 219 16.29 -10.54 1.56
CA GLY A 219 16.55 -11.30 2.79
C GLY A 219 16.04 -12.76 2.74
N GLY A 220 16.04 -13.39 1.55
CA GLY A 220 15.52 -14.74 1.33
C GLY A 220 13.99 -14.85 1.28
N GLN A 221 13.26 -13.74 1.43
CA GLN A 221 11.80 -13.70 1.30
C GLN A 221 11.41 -13.14 -0.05
N ARG A 222 10.38 -13.72 -0.68
CA ARG A 222 9.85 -13.24 -1.95
C ARG A 222 9.24 -11.84 -1.80
N THR A 223 9.52 -10.98 -2.75
CA THR A 223 8.97 -9.63 -2.86
C THR A 223 8.06 -9.51 -4.07
N TYR A 224 7.10 -8.60 -3.98
CA TYR A 224 6.04 -8.45 -4.95
C TYR A 224 5.88 -6.98 -5.33
N ALA A 225 5.67 -6.76 -6.63
CA ALA A 225 5.20 -5.50 -7.17
C ALA A 225 3.67 -5.49 -7.16
N ILE A 226 3.08 -4.35 -6.81
CA ILE A 226 1.64 -4.10 -6.84
C ILE A 226 1.40 -2.98 -7.84
N SER A 227 0.50 -3.19 -8.80
CA SER A 227 0.24 -2.22 -9.87
C SER A 227 -1.23 -2.12 -10.24
N ASN A 228 -1.62 -1.00 -10.86
CA ASN A 228 -2.90 -0.79 -11.50
C ASN A 228 -2.64 -0.02 -12.82
N ASN A 229 -3.14 -0.53 -13.95
CA ASN A 229 -2.97 0.10 -15.27
C ASN A 229 -1.53 0.54 -15.60
N SER A 230 -0.54 -0.32 -15.32
CA SER A 230 0.90 -0.05 -15.52
C SER A 230 1.54 0.97 -14.58
N ALA A 231 0.79 1.60 -13.68
CA ALA A 231 1.33 2.37 -12.57
C ALA A 231 1.62 1.45 -11.38
N TYR A 232 2.80 1.58 -10.77
CA TYR A 232 3.26 0.74 -9.66
C TYR A 232 3.16 1.49 -8.33
N LEU A 233 2.75 0.78 -7.28
CA LEU A 233 2.69 1.33 -5.93
C LEU A 233 4.11 1.61 -5.42
N GLN A 234 4.45 2.90 -5.31
CA GLN A 234 5.73 3.42 -4.83
C GLN A 234 5.60 4.12 -3.48
N PHE A 235 6.68 4.08 -2.70
CA PHE A 235 6.84 4.90 -1.51
C PHE A 235 7.65 6.15 -1.83
N SER A 236 7.13 7.31 -1.43
CA SER A 236 7.82 8.60 -1.47
C SER A 236 7.92 9.17 -0.07
N SER A 237 9.12 9.57 0.36
CA SER A 237 9.31 10.22 1.66
C SER A 237 8.53 11.52 1.84
N ARG A 238 8.15 12.19 0.74
CA ARG A 238 7.37 13.44 0.77
C ARG A 238 5.86 13.23 0.64
N ARG A 239 5.44 12.14 0.00
CA ARG A 239 4.04 11.94 -0.43
C ARG A 239 3.39 10.68 0.15
N GLY A 240 4.17 9.83 0.82
CA GLY A 240 3.72 8.52 1.27
C GLY A 240 3.59 7.54 0.12
N LEU A 241 2.59 6.67 0.20
CA LEU A 241 2.29 5.69 -0.84
C LEU A 241 1.54 6.34 -2.01
N ILE A 242 2.08 6.17 -3.22
CA ILE A 242 1.53 6.70 -4.47
C ILE A 242 1.62 5.63 -5.57
N LEU A 243 0.86 5.77 -6.65
CA LEU A 243 1.05 5.00 -7.87
C LEU A 243 1.81 5.85 -8.90
N GLU A 244 2.82 5.26 -9.51
CA GLU A 244 3.68 5.95 -10.48
C GLU A 244 3.91 5.07 -11.71
N GLU A 245 3.72 5.64 -12.89
CA GLU A 245 4.15 5.03 -14.14
C GLU A 245 5.66 5.17 -14.25
N LEU A 246 6.37 4.04 -14.30
CA LEU A 246 7.81 4.06 -14.19
C LEU A 246 8.51 4.31 -15.53
N GLY A 247 7.88 3.97 -16.67
CA GLY A 247 8.55 3.97 -17.97
C GLY A 247 9.82 3.13 -17.90
N ASP A 248 10.98 3.76 -18.15
CA ASP A 248 12.30 3.12 -18.06
C ASP A 248 12.93 3.20 -16.64
N ALA A 249 12.29 3.89 -15.70
CA ALA A 249 12.79 4.00 -14.33
C ALA A 249 12.66 2.64 -13.60
N PRO A 250 13.61 2.30 -12.72
CA PRO A 250 13.54 1.05 -11.98
C PRO A 250 12.44 1.08 -10.92
N LEU A 251 11.83 -0.08 -10.67
CA LEU A 251 10.96 -0.30 -9.53
C LEU A 251 11.78 -0.21 -8.23
N THR A 252 11.47 0.76 -7.36
CA THR A 252 12.21 0.95 -6.10
C THR A 252 11.46 0.49 -4.86
N THR A 253 10.14 0.32 -4.99
CA THR A 253 9.27 -0.12 -3.90
C THR A 253 8.67 -1.47 -4.20
N VAL A 254 8.93 -2.43 -3.31
CA VAL A 254 8.36 -3.78 -3.37
C VAL A 254 7.91 -4.23 -1.99
N PHE A 255 6.95 -5.15 -1.96
CA PHE A 255 6.27 -5.54 -0.74
C PHE A 255 6.48 -7.01 -0.42
N ARG A 256 6.54 -7.31 0.86
CA ARG A 256 6.41 -8.66 1.41
C ARG A 256 4.98 -8.84 1.91
N PHE A 257 4.45 -10.03 1.70
CA PHE A 257 3.11 -10.42 2.14
C PHE A 257 3.26 -11.26 3.40
N VAL A 258 2.80 -10.74 4.53
CA VAL A 258 2.82 -11.43 5.82
C VAL A 258 1.46 -12.09 6.03
N ASP A 259 1.43 -13.42 5.92
CA ASP A 259 0.21 -14.22 6.08
C ASP A 259 -0.32 -14.12 7.52
N ASN A 260 -1.57 -13.68 7.66
CA ASN A 260 -2.29 -13.50 8.92
C ASN A 260 -3.47 -14.48 9.06
N GLY A 261 -3.40 -15.62 8.37
CA GLY A 261 -4.36 -16.70 8.47
C GLY A 261 -5.41 -16.69 7.36
N PRO A 262 -6.47 -17.51 7.52
CA PRO A 262 -7.57 -17.55 6.58
C PRO A 262 -8.21 -16.18 6.38
N ALA A 263 -8.63 -15.88 5.15
CA ALA A 263 -9.52 -14.76 4.90
C ALA A 263 -10.87 -15.02 5.62
N PRO A 264 -11.55 -13.96 6.13
CA PRO A 264 -12.92 -14.11 6.59
C PRO A 264 -13.80 -14.63 5.45
N GLN A 265 -14.80 -15.44 5.80
CA GLN A 265 -15.84 -15.79 4.84
C GLN A 265 -16.64 -14.53 4.56
N GLY A 266 -16.56 -14.05 3.32
CA GLY A 266 -17.30 -12.89 2.83
C GLY A 266 -18.54 -13.31 2.06
#